data_AF-H8Z797-F1
#
_entry.id   AF-H8Z797-F1
#
_cell.length_a   1.000
_cell.length_b   1.000
_cell.length_c   1.000
_cell.angle_alpha   90.00
_cell.angle_beta   90.00
_cell.angle_gamma   90.00
#
_symmetry.space_group_name_H-M   'P 1'
#
loop_
_entity.id
_entity.type
_entity.pdbx_description
1 polymer ?
#
loop_
_entity_poly.entity_id
_entity_poly.type
_entity_poly.pdbx_seq_one_letter_code
_entity_poly.pdbx_strand_id
1 'polypeptide(L)'
;MLESFGRRDFRAVLAEWRRVLKPGGLLRLAVPDFAACAKLYHERGLADGLNGLIWGGQRDGMDDHKMIFDEPFLKHELQGLGFGTFGARLELIHSVNPLKPRQAPMPVKADLNLHLSGRIG
;
A
#
# COMPACT_ATOMS: atom_id res chain seq x y z
N MET A 1 5.56 4.55 -4.89
CA MET A 1 4.09 4.65 -4.73
C MET A 1 3.83 5.58 -3.54
N LEU A 2 2.63 5.61 -2.91
CA LEU A 2 2.34 6.59 -1.83
C LEU A 2 3.26 6.40 -0.60
N GLU A 3 3.63 5.17 -0.29
CA GLU A 3 4.58 4.77 0.75
C GLU A 3 5.99 5.31 0.57
N SER A 4 6.34 5.80 -0.63
CA SER A 4 7.63 6.45 -0.88
C SER A 4 7.67 7.90 -0.34
N PHE A 5 6.52 8.46 0.07
CA PHE A 5 6.43 9.77 0.71
C PHE A 5 6.39 9.61 2.23
N GLY A 6 7.18 10.42 2.94
CA GLY A 6 7.29 10.33 4.39
C GLY A 6 6.04 10.85 5.11
N ARG A 7 6.00 10.61 6.43
CA ARG A 7 4.92 11.03 7.34
C ARG A 7 4.52 12.51 7.24
N ARG A 8 5.45 13.40 6.87
CA ARG A 8 5.20 14.85 6.75
C ARG A 8 4.64 15.25 5.38
N ASP A 9 4.82 14.42 4.36
CA ASP A 9 4.61 14.79 2.96
C ASP A 9 3.43 14.06 2.32
N PHE A 10 3.14 12.81 2.75
CA PHE A 10 2.14 11.96 2.10
C PHE A 10 0.76 12.63 2.01
N ARG A 11 0.38 13.38 3.04
CA ARG A 11 -0.92 14.06 3.10
C ARG A 11 -1.03 15.19 2.07
N ALA A 12 0.06 15.92 1.83
CA ALA A 12 0.11 16.95 0.79
C ALA A 12 0.01 16.34 -0.62
N VAL A 13 0.65 15.19 -0.83
CA VAL A 13 0.53 14.43 -2.09
C VAL A 13 -0.92 14.00 -2.35
N LEU A 14 -1.59 13.44 -1.34
CA LEU A 14 -3.00 13.07 -1.45
C LEU A 14 -3.91 14.27 -1.74
N ALA A 15 -3.63 15.43 -1.12
CA ALA A 15 -4.36 16.67 -1.40
C ALA A 15 -4.17 17.13 -2.86
N GLU A 16 -2.95 17.06 -3.39
CA GLU A 16 -2.69 17.40 -4.79
C GLU A 16 -3.36 16.43 -5.76
N TRP A 17 -3.35 15.12 -5.45
CA TRP A 17 -4.09 14.13 -6.25
C TRP A 17 -5.58 14.41 -6.24
N ARG A 18 -6.15 14.81 -5.10
CA ARG A 18 -7.54 15.25 -5.02
C ARG A 18 -7.79 16.47 -5.91
N ARG A 19 -6.91 17.48 -5.87
CA ARG A 19 -7.08 18.73 -6.63
C ARG A 19 -7.14 18.50 -8.14
N VAL A 20 -6.37 17.54 -8.67
CA VAL A 20 -6.33 17.25 -10.11
C VAL A 20 -7.41 16.28 -10.59
N LEU A 21 -8.08 15.58 -9.67
CA LEU A 21 -9.19 14.70 -9.98
C LEU A 21 -10.44 15.52 -10.31
N LYS A 22 -11.11 15.14 -11.40
CA LYS A 22 -12.43 15.69 -11.75
C LYS A 22 -13.48 15.23 -10.73
N PRO A 23 -14.59 15.98 -10.53
CA PRO A 23 -15.74 15.49 -9.77
C PRO A 23 -16.18 14.09 -10.26
N GLY A 24 -16.46 13.18 -9.33
CA GLY A 24 -16.75 11.77 -9.63
C GLY A 24 -15.54 10.91 -10.04
N GLY A 25 -14.34 11.50 -10.14
CA GLY A 25 -13.09 10.82 -10.44
C GLY A 25 -12.71 9.78 -9.38
N LEU A 26 -12.00 8.73 -9.80
CA LEU A 26 -11.63 7.59 -8.97
C LEU A 26 -10.13 7.62 -8.69
N LEU A 27 -9.73 7.84 -7.43
CA LEU A 27 -8.37 7.55 -7.00
C LEU A 27 -8.24 6.04 -6.76
N ARG A 28 -7.15 5.41 -7.20
CA ARG A 28 -6.80 4.02 -6.86
C ARG A 28 -5.41 4.01 -6.24
N LEU A 29 -5.32 3.53 -5.00
CA LEU A 29 -4.05 3.38 -4.29
C LEU A 29 -3.70 1.90 -4.17
N ALA A 30 -2.41 1.60 -4.17
CA ALA A 30 -1.85 0.35 -3.72
C ALA A 30 -0.68 0.72 -2.80
N VAL A 31 -0.64 0.17 -1.59
CA VAL A 31 0.44 0.36 -0.60
C VAL A 31 0.58 -0.92 0.22
N PRO A 32 1.75 -1.20 0.82
CA PRO A 32 1.87 -2.31 1.75
C PRO A 32 0.84 -2.26 2.89
N ASP A 33 0.14 -3.36 3.13
CA ASP A 33 -0.80 -3.52 4.24
C ASP A 33 -0.03 -3.92 5.50
N PHE A 34 0.15 -2.94 6.40
CA PHE A 34 0.86 -3.13 7.64
C PHE A 34 0.12 -4.05 8.64
N ALA A 35 -1.21 -4.12 8.59
CA ALA A 35 -1.96 -5.04 9.45
C ALA A 35 -1.66 -6.50 9.07
N ALA A 36 -1.60 -6.79 7.77
CA ALA A 36 -1.16 -8.10 7.28
C ALA A 36 0.31 -8.38 7.61
N CYS A 37 1.18 -7.36 7.49
CA CYS A 37 2.58 -7.46 7.91
C CYS A 37 2.73 -7.82 9.39
N ALA A 38 1.98 -7.14 10.26
CA ALA A 38 2.02 -7.36 11.71
C ALA A 38 1.53 -8.77 12.08
N LYS A 39 0.49 -9.25 11.39
CA LYS A 39 0.02 -10.64 11.55
C LYS A 39 1.10 -11.65 11.16
N LEU A 40 1.76 -11.47 10.01
CA LEU A 40 2.85 -12.34 9.57
C LEU A 40 4.04 -12.29 10.53
N TYR A 41 4.40 -11.10 11.02
CA TYR A 41 5.44 -10.94 12.02
C TYR A 41 5.12 -11.71 13.29
N HIS A 42 3.88 -11.65 13.76
CA HIS A 42 3.44 -12.37 14.95
C HIS A 42 3.52 -13.90 14.76
N GLU A 43 3.16 -14.39 13.57
CA GLU A 43 3.16 -15.83 13.26
C GLU A 43 4.57 -16.39 12.99
N ARG A 44 5.44 -15.61 12.33
CA ARG A 44 6.66 -16.14 11.68
C ARG A 44 7.91 -15.28 11.88
N GLY A 45 7.81 -14.16 12.60
CA GLY A 45 8.88 -13.17 12.71
C GLY A 45 9.18 -12.48 11.37
N LEU A 46 10.42 -12.04 11.19
CA LEU A 46 10.87 -11.35 9.95
C LEU A 46 11.16 -12.31 8.77
N ALA A 47 10.64 -13.53 8.81
CA ALA A 47 10.81 -14.50 7.73
C ALA A 47 10.22 -13.97 6.39
N ASP A 48 10.60 -14.64 5.30
CA ASP A 48 9.99 -14.46 3.97
C ASP A 48 10.04 -13.02 3.41
N GLY A 49 11.02 -12.22 3.81
CA GLY A 49 11.27 -10.90 3.20
C GLY A 49 10.37 -9.78 3.73
N LEU A 50 9.72 -9.97 4.88
CA LEU A 50 8.84 -8.98 5.51
C LEU A 50 9.51 -7.61 5.70
N ASN A 51 10.81 -7.59 5.99
CA ASN A 51 11.56 -6.35 6.15
C ASN A 51 11.58 -5.50 4.86
N GLY A 52 11.71 -6.15 3.70
CA GLY A 52 11.70 -5.47 2.40
C GLY A 52 10.33 -4.98 1.98
N LEU A 53 9.27 -5.54 2.55
CA LEU A 53 7.90 -5.06 2.35
C LEU A 53 7.60 -3.81 3.21
N ILE A 54 8.14 -3.78 4.43
CA ILE A 54 7.94 -2.66 5.37
C ILE A 54 8.82 -1.47 4.98
N TRP A 55 10.09 -1.70 4.67
CA TRP A 55 11.08 -0.64 4.44
C TRP A 55 11.46 -0.45 2.98
N GLY A 56 10.94 -1.29 2.10
CA GLY A 56 11.36 -1.29 0.70
C GLY A 56 12.65 -2.07 0.47
N GLY A 57 13.08 -2.13 -0.79
CA GLY A 57 14.24 -2.93 -1.19
C GLY A 57 15.61 -2.28 -0.91
N GLN A 58 15.65 -0.96 -0.72
CA GLN A 58 16.85 -0.16 -0.43
C GLN A 58 18.01 -0.40 -1.41
N ARG A 59 17.73 -0.65 -2.68
CA ARG A 59 18.76 -1.00 -3.69
C ARG A 59 19.42 0.24 -4.29
N ASP A 60 18.62 1.26 -4.55
CA ASP A 60 19.04 2.49 -5.23
C ASP A 60 18.37 3.75 -4.67
N GLY A 61 17.67 3.61 -3.53
CA GLY A 61 16.92 4.69 -2.87
C GLY A 61 15.59 5.04 -3.54
N MET A 62 15.27 4.44 -4.70
CA MET A 62 13.98 4.62 -5.38
C MET A 62 12.93 3.63 -4.89
N ASP A 63 13.35 2.55 -4.26
CA ASP A 63 12.49 1.51 -3.71
C ASP A 63 12.38 1.56 -2.18
N ASP A 64 12.56 2.74 -1.57
CA ASP A 64 12.40 2.97 -0.13
C ASP A 64 10.92 3.20 0.23
N HIS A 65 10.45 2.50 1.27
CA HIS A 65 9.17 2.78 1.91
C HIS A 65 9.41 3.65 3.15
N LYS A 66 8.92 4.88 3.10
CA LYS A 66 9.10 5.93 4.13
C LYS A 66 7.87 6.09 5.03
N MET A 67 6.78 5.40 4.70
CA MET A 67 5.55 5.38 5.47
C MET A 67 4.87 4.02 5.35
N ILE A 68 4.18 3.61 6.41
CA ILE A 68 3.37 2.38 6.47
C ILE A 68 1.89 2.76 6.53
N PHE A 69 1.03 1.90 5.99
CA PHE A 69 -0.42 2.11 5.98
C PHE A 69 -1.15 0.83 6.38
N ASP A 70 -2.27 0.99 7.06
CA ASP A 70 -3.32 -0.01 7.14
C ASP A 70 -4.63 0.59 6.60
N GLU A 71 -5.66 -0.25 6.39
CA GLU A 71 -6.94 0.22 5.86
C GLU A 71 -7.58 1.32 6.73
N PRO A 72 -7.73 1.15 8.06
CA PRO A 72 -8.35 2.16 8.90
C PRO A 72 -7.64 3.52 8.83
N PHE A 73 -6.31 3.55 8.91
CA PHE A 73 -5.53 4.79 8.86
C PHE A 73 -5.65 5.46 7.49
N LEU A 74 -5.45 4.73 6.40
CA LEU A 74 -5.51 5.33 5.06
C LEU A 74 -6.92 5.86 4.74
N LYS A 75 -7.97 5.14 5.17
CA LYS A 75 -9.35 5.60 5.02
C LYS A 75 -9.62 6.87 5.83
N HIS A 76 -9.15 6.94 7.07
CA HIS A 76 -9.25 8.15 7.89
C HIS A 76 -8.58 9.35 7.22
N GLU A 77 -7.37 9.19 6.71
CA GLU A 77 -6.63 10.26 6.04
C GLU A 77 -7.32 10.74 4.76
N LEU A 78 -7.82 9.82 3.93
CA LEU A 78 -8.58 10.18 2.72
C LEU A 78 -9.91 10.88 3.06
N GLN A 79 -10.63 10.42 4.07
CA GLN A 79 -11.85 11.08 4.54
C GLN A 79 -11.55 12.51 5.02
N GLY A 80 -10.48 12.68 5.80
CA GLY A 80 -10.01 13.98 6.28
C GLY A 80 -9.57 14.94 5.17
N LEU A 81 -9.33 14.44 3.95
CA LEU A 81 -9.02 15.23 2.76
C LEU A 81 -10.25 15.45 1.85
N GLY A 82 -11.42 14.92 2.21
CA GLY A 82 -12.66 15.10 1.46
C GLY A 82 -12.83 14.13 0.29
N PHE A 83 -12.30 12.91 0.40
CA PHE A 83 -12.74 11.78 -0.41
C PHE A 83 -13.99 11.15 0.24
N GLY A 84 -15.02 10.85 -0.56
CA GLY A 84 -16.36 10.49 -0.07
C GLY A 84 -16.61 8.99 0.07
N THR A 85 -16.81 8.30 -1.06
CA THR A 85 -17.15 6.87 -1.08
C THR A 85 -15.92 6.00 -1.24
N PHE A 86 -15.85 4.94 -0.44
CA PHE A 86 -14.73 4.00 -0.44
C PHE A 86 -15.17 2.62 -0.89
N GLY A 87 -14.50 2.09 -1.91
CA GLY A 87 -14.51 0.67 -2.21
C GLY A 87 -13.14 0.10 -1.86
N ALA A 88 -13.09 -0.81 -0.88
CA ALA A 88 -11.95 -1.69 -0.69
C ALA A 88 -12.14 -2.91 -1.58
N ARG A 89 -11.14 -3.26 -2.38
CA ARG A 89 -11.13 -4.51 -3.15
C ARG A 89 -9.78 -5.17 -2.98
N LEU A 90 -9.75 -6.33 -2.35
CA LEU A 90 -8.61 -7.22 -2.44
C LEU A 90 -8.51 -7.69 -3.90
N GLU A 91 -7.55 -7.15 -4.67
CA GLU A 91 -7.18 -7.69 -5.98
C GLU A 91 -5.81 -8.35 -5.90
N LEU A 92 -5.73 -9.60 -6.36
CA LEU A 92 -4.51 -10.38 -6.51
C LEU A 92 -3.57 -9.68 -7.52
N ILE A 93 -2.58 -8.93 -7.04
CA ILE A 93 -1.47 -8.50 -7.91
C ILE A 93 -0.47 -9.66 -8.03
N HIS A 94 -0.55 -10.39 -9.13
CA HIS A 94 0.47 -11.34 -9.54
C HIS A 94 1.75 -10.60 -9.95
N SER A 95 2.64 -10.31 -8.99
CA SER A 95 4.04 -10.00 -9.33
C SER A 95 4.80 -11.32 -9.45
N VAL A 96 4.77 -11.87 -10.67
CA VAL A 96 5.60 -12.99 -11.12
C VAL A 96 7.08 -12.58 -11.05
N ASN A 97 7.91 -13.38 -10.36
CA ASN A 97 9.37 -13.32 -10.49
C ASN A 97 9.82 -14.60 -11.21
N PRO A 98 10.28 -14.54 -12.48
CA PRO A 98 10.52 -15.73 -13.28
C PRO A 98 11.83 -16.49 -12.97
N LEU A 99 12.65 -16.10 -11.98
CA LEU A 99 14.04 -16.60 -11.88
C LEU A 99 14.42 -17.49 -10.67
N LYS A 100 13.50 -18.07 -9.89
CA LYS A 100 13.87 -19.14 -8.93
C LYS A 100 12.83 -20.26 -8.80
N PRO A 101 13.06 -21.44 -9.41
CA PRO A 101 12.25 -22.63 -9.20
C PRO A 101 12.88 -23.49 -8.10
N ARG A 102 12.41 -23.33 -6.86
CA ARG A 102 12.44 -24.33 -5.74
C ARG A 102 12.10 -23.64 -4.42
N GLN A 103 10.86 -23.20 -4.31
CA GLN A 103 10.12 -23.08 -3.06
C GLN A 103 8.65 -23.07 -3.47
N ALA A 104 7.82 -23.86 -2.80
CA ALA A 104 6.39 -23.98 -3.09
C ALA A 104 5.73 -22.59 -3.19
N PRO A 105 4.68 -22.42 -4.01
CA PRO A 105 4.07 -21.12 -4.23
C PRO A 105 3.44 -20.63 -2.93
N MET A 106 4.05 -19.65 -2.29
CA MET A 106 3.48 -18.96 -1.14
C MET A 106 2.63 -17.79 -1.66
N PRO A 107 1.30 -17.80 -1.47
CA PRO A 107 0.45 -16.70 -1.87
C PRO A 107 0.55 -15.62 -0.77
N VAL A 108 1.65 -14.89 -0.70
CA VAL A 108 1.77 -13.79 0.28
C VAL A 108 1.50 -12.44 -0.37
N LYS A 109 1.69 -12.29 -1.68
CA LYS A 109 1.51 -10.99 -2.35
C LYS A 109 0.05 -10.50 -2.45
N ALA A 110 -0.92 -11.38 -2.25
CA ALA A 110 -2.35 -11.07 -2.41
C ALA A 110 -2.93 -10.25 -1.24
N ASP A 111 -2.43 -10.50 -0.03
CA ASP A 111 -2.96 -9.90 1.23
C ASP A 111 -2.11 -8.72 1.72
N LEU A 112 -1.03 -8.41 1.02
CA LEU A 112 -0.04 -7.43 1.46
C LEU A 112 -0.19 -6.06 0.79
N ASN A 113 -1.17 -5.87 -0.10
CA ASN A 113 -1.38 -4.58 -0.76
C ASN A 113 -2.80 -4.08 -0.49
N LEU A 114 -2.91 -2.95 0.20
CA LEU A 114 -4.16 -2.25 0.43
C LEU A 114 -4.57 -1.51 -0.83
N HIS A 115 -5.72 -1.89 -1.38
CA HIS A 115 -6.34 -1.18 -2.49
C HIS A 115 -7.56 -0.40 -2.04
N LEU A 116 -7.41 0.92 -2.02
CA LEU A 116 -8.48 1.82 -1.63
C LEU A 116 -8.84 2.72 -2.80
N SER A 117 -10.13 2.79 -3.07
CA SER A 117 -10.66 3.68 -4.09
C SER A 117 -11.56 4.75 -3.48
N GLY A 118 -11.31 6.02 -3.80
CA GLY A 118 -12.06 7.16 -3.28
C GLY A 118 -12.66 7.99 -4.42
N ARG A 119 -13.93 8.40 -4.30
CA ARG A 119 -14.56 9.37 -5.21
C ARG A 119 -14.65 10.77 -4.59
N ILE A 120 -14.49 11.79 -5.41
CA ILE A 120 -14.79 13.18 -5.04
C ILE A 120 -16.26 13.44 -5.31
N GLY A 121 -16.97 13.96 -4.30
CA GLY A 121 -18.37 14.40 -4.40
C GLY A 121 -18.54 15.67 -5.21
#